data_AF-A0AAD7CIS5-F1
#
_entry.id   AF-A0AAD7CIS5-F1
#
_cell.length_a   1.000
_cell.length_b   1.000
_cell.length_c   1.000
_cell.angle_alpha   90.00
_cell.angle_beta   90.00
_cell.angle_gamma   90.00
#
_symmetry.space_group_name_H-M   'P 1'
#
loop_
_entity.id
_entity.type
_entity.pdbx_description
1 polymer ?
#
loop_
_entity_poly.entity_id
_entity_poly.type
_entity_poly.pdbx_seq_one_letter_code
_entity_poly.pdbx_strand_id
1 'polypeptide(L)'
;MALLGHVVGGVVFGLTSRFYQLGILKRPMMQNPAGHVACMVAGAGAGYWWWQATVYMKGVLAEKEDELRLRRQLRQAHSEEQLQAALESPVESLPQLSS
;
A
#
# COMPACT_ATOMS: atom_id res chain seq x y z
N MET A 1 11.08 -10.45 7.14
CA MET A 1 12.32 -9.83 6.60
C MET A 1 12.18 -8.35 6.20
N ALA A 2 10.97 -7.78 6.09
CA ALA A 2 10.81 -6.38 5.69
C ALA A 2 11.39 -5.35 6.68
N LEU A 3 11.31 -5.61 7.99
CA LEU A 3 11.79 -4.68 9.02
C LEU A 3 13.29 -4.38 8.89
N LEU A 4 14.12 -5.42 8.83
CA LEU A 4 15.57 -5.27 8.66
C LEU A 4 15.92 -4.47 7.39
N GLY A 5 15.21 -4.71 6.29
CA GLY A 5 15.40 -3.94 5.05
C GLY A 5 15.14 -2.45 5.22
N HIS A 6 14.08 -2.08 5.94
CA HIS A 6 13.75 -0.67 6.20
C HIS A 6 14.77 0.00 7.13
N VAL A 7 15.19 -0.70 8.19
CA VAL A 7 16.19 -0.19 9.14
C VAL A 7 17.54 -0.03 8.45
N VAL A 8 18.01 -1.04 7.72
CA VAL A 8 19.28 -0.99 6.96
C VAL A 8 19.23 0.09 5.88
N GLY A 9 18.13 0.17 5.12
CA GLY A 9 17.92 1.22 4.14
C GLY A 9 17.96 2.61 4.78
N GLY A 10 17.32 2.78 5.94
CA GLY A 10 17.35 4.01 6.72
C GLY A 10 18.76 4.38 7.20
N VAL A 11 19.54 3.41 7.70
CA VAL A 11 20.94 3.61 8.12
C VAL A 11 21.80 4.07 6.94
N VAL A 12 21.71 3.38 5.80
CA VAL A 12 22.46 3.72 4.58
C VAL A 12 22.07 5.11 4.09
N PHE A 13 20.78 5.43 4.11
CA PHE A 13 20.29 6.77 3.76
C PHE A 13 20.85 7.85 4.70
N GLY A 14 20.82 7.62 6.01
CA GLY A 14 21.39 8.54 7.00
C GLY A 14 22.88 8.80 6.80
N LEU A 15 23.66 7.75 6.56
CA LEU A 15 25.09 7.86 6.27
C LEU A 15 25.35 8.61 4.95
N THR A 16 24.58 8.28 3.91
CA THR A 16 24.69 8.92 2.59
C THR A 16 24.34 10.41 2.67
N SER A 17 23.29 10.76 3.42
CA SER A 17 22.89 12.16 3.67
C SER A 17 24.03 12.95 4.33
N ARG A 18 24.72 12.35 5.30
CA ARG A 18 25.86 12.98 5.95
C ARG A 18 27.06 13.16 5.02
N PHE A 19 27.38 12.17 4.18
CA PHE A 19 28.41 12.32 3.15
C PHE A 19 28.05 13.39 2.12
N TYR A 20 26.79 13.43 1.71
CA TYR A 20 26.27 14.44 0.79
C TYR A 20 26.41 15.86 1.38
N GLN A 21 26.04 16.04 2.65
CA GLN A 21 26.22 17.31 3.36
C GLN A 21 27.70 17.75 3.39
N LEU A 22 28.62 16.85 3.72
CA LEU A 22 30.05 17.15 3.76
C LEU A 22 30.62 17.45 2.37
N GLY A 23 30.13 16.76 1.34
CA GLY A 23 30.49 17.02 -0.06
C GLY A 23 30.10 18.42 -0.52
N ILE A 24 28.88 18.87 -0.21
CA ILE A 24 28.41 20.24 -0.50
C ILE A 24 29.28 21.27 0.22
N LEU A 25 29.59 21.02 1.49
CA LEU A 25 30.42 21.92 2.30
C LEU A 25 31.91 21.85 1.96
N LYS A 26 32.33 21.01 0.99
CA LYS A 26 33.73 20.74 0.63
C LYS A 26 34.60 20.39 1.85
N ARG A 27 34.01 19.67 2.82
CA ARG A 27 34.69 19.22 4.04
C ARG A 27 35.16 17.77 3.90
N PRO A 28 36.20 17.34 4.64
CA PRO A 28 36.67 15.96 4.60
C PRO A 28 35.54 14.99 4.96
N MET A 29 35.36 13.93 4.18
CA MET A 29 34.22 13.01 4.35
C MET A 29 34.22 12.25 5.68
N MET A 30 35.39 12.05 6.28
CA MET A 30 35.52 11.39 7.59
C MET A 30 35.59 12.41 8.75
N GLN A 31 35.28 13.68 8.49
CA GLN A 31 35.25 14.69 9.54
C GLN A 31 34.06 14.45 10.47
N ASN A 32 34.35 14.35 11.77
CA ASN A 32 33.39 14.12 12.84
C ASN A 32 32.64 12.76 12.71
N PRO A 33 33.28 11.64 13.11
CA PRO A 33 32.67 10.31 13.05
C PRO A 33 31.43 10.18 13.94
N ALA A 34 31.34 10.95 15.03
CA ALA A 34 30.13 10.97 15.87
C ALA A 34 28.92 11.48 15.09
N GLY A 35 29.11 12.44 14.18
CA GLY A 35 28.06 12.91 13.26
C GLY A 35 27.56 11.82 12.32
N HIS A 36 28.44 10.94 11.83
CA HIS A 36 28.05 9.81 10.99
C HIS A 36 27.17 8.82 11.75
N VAL A 37 27.57 8.47 12.98
CA VAL A 37 26.80 7.57 13.84
C VAL A 37 25.44 8.18 14.18
N ALA A 38 25.38 9.47 14.53
CA ALA A 38 24.13 10.15 14.82
C ALA A 38 23.17 10.13 13.61
N CYS A 39 23.67 10.40 12.41
CA CYS A 39 22.87 10.33 11.19
C CYS A 39 22.41 8.90 10.86
N MET A 40 23.27 7.91 11.07
CA MET A 40 22.91 6.49 10.91
C MET A 40 21.79 6.08 11.87
N VAL A 41 21.87 6.47 13.14
CA VAL A 41 20.85 6.18 14.16
C VAL A 41 19.54 6.91 13.84
N ALA A 42 19.60 8.18 13.45
CA ALA A 42 18.42 8.94 13.03
C ALA A 42 17.76 8.29 11.79
N GLY A 43 18.55 7.90 10.81
CA GLY A 43 18.08 7.18 9.62
C GLY A 43 17.47 5.82 9.95
N ALA A 44 18.08 5.05 10.86
CA ALA A 44 17.54 3.79 11.36
C ALA A 44 16.16 3.98 12.01
N GLY A 45 16.02 5.01 12.85
CA GLY A 45 14.77 5.37 13.50
C GLY A 45 13.67 5.74 12.50
N ALA A 46 14.01 6.54 11.48
CA ALA A 46 13.10 6.86 10.39
C ALA A 46 12.67 5.60 9.61
N GLY A 47 13.61 4.69 9.34
CA GLY A 47 13.31 3.39 8.71
C GLY A 47 12.37 2.52 9.54
N TYR A 48 12.56 2.46 10.87
CA TYR A 48 11.65 1.76 11.77
C TYR A 48 10.24 2.37 11.76
N TRP A 49 10.15 3.69 11.83
CA TRP A 49 8.86 4.39 11.78
C TRP A 49 8.12 4.15 10.46
N TRP A 50 8.84 4.17 9.33
CA TRP A 50 8.26 3.84 8.02
C TRP A 50 7.75 2.40 7.96
N TRP A 51 8.49 1.44 8.53
CA TRP A 51 8.03 0.06 8.62
C TRP A 51 6.73 -0.04 9.42
N GLN A 52 6.63 0.65 10.56
CA GLN A 52 5.39 0.69 11.37
C GLN A 52 4.20 1.24 10.57
N ALA A 53 4.40 2.36 9.86
CA ALA A 53 3.37 2.93 8.99
C ALA A 53 2.93 1.93 7.90
N THR A 54 3.88 1.19 7.32
CA THR A 54 3.59 0.18 6.30
C THR A 54 2.76 -0.99 6.86
N VAL A 55 3.07 -1.44 8.08
CA VAL A 55 2.29 -2.48 8.76
C VAL A 55 0.86 -2.01 9.02
N TYR A 56 0.69 -0.77 9.50
CA TYR A 56 -0.63 -0.18 9.70
C TYR A 56 -1.44 -0.11 8.39
N MET A 57 -0.84 0.41 7.32
CA MET A 57 -1.52 0.52 6.02
C MET A 57 -1.94 -0.84 5.46
N LYS A 58 -1.12 -1.89 5.65
CA LYS A 58 -1.49 -3.25 5.23
C LYS A 58 -2.74 -3.78 5.94
N GLY A 59 -2.90 -3.46 7.23
CA GLY A 59 -4.12 -3.80 7.97
C GLY A 59 -5.35 -3.13 7.38
N VAL A 60 -5.26 -1.83 7.11
CA VAL A 60 -6.35 -1.06 6.48
C VAL A 60 -6.70 -1.58 5.09
N LEU A 61 -5.69 -1.94 4.28
CA LEU A 61 -5.90 -2.52 2.96
C LEU A 61 -6.64 -3.87 3.04
N ALA A 62 -6.25 -4.74 3.96
CA ALA A 62 -6.91 -6.04 4.12
C ALA A 62 -8.40 -5.90 4.46
N GLU A 63 -8.73 -4.98 5.38
CA GLU A 63 -10.12 -4.68 5.73
C GLU A 63 -10.92 -4.15 4.52
N LYS A 64 -10.31 -3.28 3.70
CA LYS A 64 -10.95 -2.75 2.49
C LYS A 64 -11.10 -3.80 1.40
N GLU A 65 -10.15 -4.72 1.27
CA GLU A 65 -10.26 -5.84 0.32
C GLU A 65 -11.40 -6.79 0.70
N ASP A 66 -11.61 -7.04 1.98
CA ASP A 66 -12.74 -7.85 2.47
C ASP A 66 -14.08 -7.13 2.23
N GLU A 67 -14.15 -5.82 2.46
CA GLU A 67 -15.33 -5.01 2.14
C GLU A 67 -15.64 -5.06 0.63
N LEU A 68 -14.62 -4.94 -0.23
CA LEU A 68 -14.78 -5.04 -1.67
C LEU A 68 -15.23 -6.45 -2.11
N ARG A 69 -14.76 -7.51 -1.45
CA ARG A 69 -15.19 -8.89 -1.74
C ARG A 69 -16.67 -9.09 -1.43
N LEU A 70 -17.14 -8.63 -0.27
CA LEU A 70 -18.55 -8.68 0.11
C LEU A 70 -19.44 -7.89 -0.87
N ARG A 71 -19.03 -6.67 -1.25
CA ARG A 71 -19.76 -5.86 -2.24
C ARG A 71 -19.80 -6.48 -3.64
N ARG A 72 -18.82 -7.32 -4.01
CA ARG A 72 -18.82 -8.05 -5.28
C ARG A 72 -19.80 -9.23 -5.23
N GLN A 73 -19.80 -9.99 -4.14
CA GLN A 73 -20.74 -11.11 -3.94
C GLN A 73 -22.20 -10.62 -3.94
N LEU A 74 -22.50 -9.53 -3.24
CA LEU A 74 -23.85 -8.94 -3.23
C LEU A 74 -24.30 -8.48 -4.63
N ARG A 75 -23.41 -7.92 -5.44
CA ARG A 75 -23.72 -7.54 -6.82
C ARG A 75 -23.98 -8.75 -7.71
N GLN A 76 -23.23 -9.83 -7.53
CA GLN A 76 -23.44 -11.08 -8.26
C GLN A 76 -24.78 -11.72 -7.90
N ALA A 77 -25.11 -11.80 -6.61
CA ALA A 77 -26.41 -12.31 -6.15
C ALA A 77 -27.58 -11.50 -6.71
N HIS A 78 -27.50 -10.17 -6.71
CA HIS A 78 -28.55 -9.33 -7.32
C HIS A 78 -28.65 -9.51 -8.84
N SER A 79 -27.52 -9.69 -9.54
CA SER A 79 -27.57 -9.97 -10.99
C SER A 79 -28.17 -11.34 -11.29
N GLU A 80 -27.93 -12.34 -10.44
CA GLU A 80 -28.53 -13.67 -10.53
C GLU A 80 -30.03 -13.62 -10.25
N GLU A 81 -30.46 -12.90 -9.20
CA GLU A 81 -31.88 -12.66 -8.92
C GLU A 81 -32.58 -11.92 -10.07
N GLN A 82 -31.93 -10.94 -10.71
CA GLN A 82 -32.48 -10.25 -11.88
C GLN A 82 -32.59 -11.17 -13.10
N LEU A 83 -31.59 -12.04 -13.32
CA LEU A 83 -31.63 -13.07 -14.35
C LEU A 83 -32.75 -14.08 -14.08
N GLN A 84 -32.92 -14.48 -12.82
CA GLN A 84 -33.93 -15.43 -12.40
C GLN A 84 -35.33 -14.83 -12.48
N ALA A 85 -35.52 -13.57 -12.10
CA ALA A 85 -36.77 -12.84 -12.30
C ALA A 85 -37.11 -12.63 -13.80
N ALA A 86 -36.10 -12.47 -14.67
CA ALA A 86 -36.29 -12.40 -16.12
C ALA A 86 -36.62 -13.77 -16.76
N LEU A 87 -36.21 -14.87 -16.14
CA LEU A 87 -36.56 -16.24 -16.54
C LEU A 87 -37.90 -16.70 -15.97
N GLU A 88 -38.26 -16.24 -14.77
CA GLU A 88 -39.55 -16.52 -14.12
C GLU A 88 -40.67 -15.60 -14.60
N SER A 89 -40.38 -14.47 -15.26
CA SER A 89 -41.43 -13.71 -15.95
C SER A 89 -41.96 -14.55 -17.12
N PRO A 90 -43.21 -15.06 -17.08
CA PRO A 90 -43.80 -15.78 -18.19
C PRO A 90 -43.70 -14.95 -19.48
N VAL A 91 -43.43 -15.65 -20.58
CA VAL A 91 -43.18 -15.21 -21.97
C VAL A 91 -44.42 -14.49 -22.59
N GLU A 92 -45.10 -13.61 -21.86
CA GLU A 92 -46.39 -13.02 -22.22
C GLU A 92 -46.26 -11.64 -22.88
N SER A 93 -45.20 -11.40 -23.65
CA SER A 93 -45.15 -10.24 -24.55
C SER A 93 -44.28 -10.50 -25.79
N LEU A 94 -44.59 -11.56 -26.54
CA LEU A 94 -44.32 -11.51 -27.98
C LEU A 94 -45.38 -10.59 -28.60
N PRO A 95 -45.03 -9.39 -29.13
CA PRO A 95 -45.97 -8.62 -29.92
C PRO A 95 -46.37 -9.48 -31.12
N GLN A 96 -47.66 -9.84 -31.18
CA GLN A 96 -48.27 -10.49 -32.33
C GLN A 96 -48.02 -9.62 -33.56
N LEU A 97 -47.02 -10.00 -34.36
CA LEU A 97 -46.88 -9.56 -35.75
C LEU A 97 -48.01 -10.21 -36.54
N SER A 98 -49.15 -9.52 -36.63
CA SER A 98 -50.18 -9.81 -37.64
C SER A 98 -50.15 -8.75 -38.73
N SER A 99 -49.92 -9.26 -39.94
CA SER A 99 -49.96 -8.68 -41.29
C SER A 99 -51.02 -7.62 -41.56
#